data_AF-A0A927YGP4-F1
#
_entry.id   AF-A0A927YGP4-F1
#
_cell.length_a   1.000
_cell.length_b   1.000
_cell.length_c   1.000
_cell.angle_alpha   90.00
_cell.angle_beta   90.00
_cell.angle_gamma   90.00
#
_symmetry.space_group_name_H-M   'P 1'
#
loop_
_entity.id
_entity.type
_entity.pdbx_description
1 polymer ?
#
loop_
_entity_poly.entity_id
_entity_poly.type
_entity_poly.pdbx_seq_one_letter_code
_entity_poly.pdbx_strand_id
1 'polypeptide(L)'
;MKSRIISMVVVLCILAGMMTACGKTKGESAQKKAEISVPEKLEWKERNCITSQTTYGRKQAECMCTTYEGITYCFGKESFQEENATKFAKAAMELVAYADELFEVNEHRKEIFLNVSEAKEKLTVSDNVEFDVLWKVLKQVHKVNSGEQYGLFYLYSVEHGLIKETALLEKEIKSYFTSEKNQVLLDFCLPMLEENFFDAEQAQMTCEAAKSFATWYEKNYSYNKYEKMCKQIATDSYKKDVLEKEKNNWLKSLGCDFTYREFGKVPFVPTERTTAYNNSGRTKDKTELVGEYEIDCADAVWVWTKATADKIGYREMVKGYIELESLRKEDFEGAREFLKDYLPDTIRPIEIYPYMNGEKSNRAGAYNSNGAIVLFKNWDQAAAALLHEYSHYLTMGAEKLLHSDYGVYEEWLAEWLAAYQLTNREREKVRYLIEEEYLTMVGDGNKETAKAMSISELEYGKFLAEKNKRTGDIKSYSYGERATVCKYIYETYGMQKLEELVNTDGEFEKVLGKPLEQLYEETKVWVVEQLNPAKKSSQKSIK
;
A
#
# COMPACT_ATOMS: atom_id res chain seq x y z
N MET A 1 -13.90 67.50 38.24
CA MET A 1 -14.50 67.49 36.88
C MET A 1 -13.55 67.03 35.75
N LYS A 2 -12.22 67.25 35.83
CA LYS A 2 -11.28 66.80 34.76
C LYS A 2 -11.01 65.28 34.71
N SER A 3 -11.21 64.53 35.78
CA SER A 3 -10.97 63.08 35.82
C SER A 3 -12.10 62.24 35.19
N ARG A 4 -13.36 62.72 35.17
CA ARG A 4 -14.48 61.99 34.54
C ARG A 4 -14.49 62.09 33.01
N ILE A 5 -13.90 63.15 32.45
CA ILE A 5 -13.80 63.33 30.99
C ILE A 5 -12.73 62.39 30.42
N ILE A 6 -11.63 62.17 31.14
CA ILE A 6 -10.56 61.25 30.68
C ILE A 6 -11.06 59.80 30.71
N SER A 7 -11.81 59.38 31.73
CA SER A 7 -12.38 58.03 31.77
C SER A 7 -13.47 57.80 30.71
N MET A 8 -14.28 58.80 30.34
CA MET A 8 -15.23 58.66 29.24
C MET A 8 -14.55 58.60 27.88
N VAL A 9 -13.49 59.38 27.65
CA VAL A 9 -12.75 59.37 26.38
C VAL A 9 -11.98 58.05 26.20
N VAL A 10 -11.40 57.50 27.27
CA VAL A 10 -10.71 56.20 27.21
C VAL A 10 -11.70 55.05 26.96
N VAL A 11 -12.89 55.07 27.59
CA VAL A 11 -13.93 54.05 27.34
C VAL A 11 -14.53 54.18 25.93
N LEU A 12 -14.70 55.39 25.40
CA LEU A 12 -15.12 55.60 24.01
C LEU A 12 -14.03 55.20 22.99
N CYS A 13 -12.74 55.39 23.30
CA CYS A 13 -11.65 54.91 22.44
C CYS A 13 -11.51 53.37 22.47
N ILE A 14 -11.78 52.72 23.61
CA ILE A 14 -11.79 51.26 23.72
C ILE A 14 -13.02 50.67 23.02
N LEU A 15 -14.21 51.28 23.13
CA LEU A 15 -15.41 50.84 22.42
C LEU A 15 -15.33 51.12 20.91
N ALA A 16 -14.73 52.23 20.48
CA ALA A 16 -14.43 52.47 19.07
C ALA A 16 -13.39 51.48 18.54
N GLY A 17 -12.34 51.19 19.32
CA GLY A 17 -11.34 50.17 19.01
C GLY A 17 -11.92 48.76 18.91
N MET A 18 -12.88 48.40 19.78
CA MET A 18 -13.57 47.10 19.73
C MET A 18 -14.63 47.02 18.62
N MET A 19 -15.24 48.13 18.20
CA MET A 19 -16.12 48.15 17.03
C MET A 19 -15.37 48.18 15.68
N THR A 20 -14.12 48.64 15.65
CA THR A 20 -13.21 48.44 14.48
C THR A 20 -12.48 47.09 14.50
N ALA A 21 -12.41 46.39 15.64
CA ALA A 21 -11.88 45.03 15.73
C ALA A 21 -12.91 43.92 15.45
N CYS A 22 -14.20 44.29 15.31
CA CYS A 22 -15.28 43.40 14.86
C CYS A 22 -15.74 43.70 13.42
N GLY A 23 -14.99 44.55 12.69
CA GLY A 23 -15.12 44.76 11.26
C GLY A 23 -14.16 43.85 10.52
N LYS A 24 -14.69 42.72 10.02
CA LYS A 24 -14.11 41.85 8.99
C LYS A 24 -12.78 42.35 8.42
N THR A 25 -11.67 41.84 8.94
CA THR A 25 -10.51 41.55 8.08
C THR A 25 -10.98 40.46 7.11
N LYS A 26 -11.67 40.89 6.05
CA LYS A 26 -11.58 40.22 4.75
C LYS A 26 -10.11 40.32 4.37
N GLY A 27 -9.32 39.37 4.87
CA GLY A 27 -7.96 39.16 4.42
C GLY A 27 -8.02 38.89 2.92
N GLU A 28 -7.34 39.73 2.15
CA GLU A 28 -6.66 39.38 0.90
C GLU A 28 -7.28 38.20 0.12
N SER A 29 -8.52 38.32 -0.33
CA SER A 29 -9.17 37.36 -1.23
C SER A 29 -9.54 38.05 -2.54
N ALA A 30 -8.54 38.42 -3.32
CA ALA A 30 -8.66 38.66 -4.77
C ALA A 30 -7.31 39.14 -5.31
N GLN A 31 -6.29 38.28 -5.26
CA GLN A 31 -5.33 38.35 -6.36
C GLN A 31 -6.05 37.70 -7.54
N LYS A 32 -6.42 38.50 -8.53
CA LYS A 32 -7.07 38.04 -9.77
C LYS A 32 -6.16 36.96 -10.36
N LYS A 33 -6.60 35.70 -10.31
CA LYS A 33 -5.84 34.54 -10.74
C LYS A 33 -5.56 34.64 -12.23
N ALA A 34 -4.42 34.11 -12.69
CA ALA A 34 -4.04 34.16 -14.09
C ALA A 34 -5.12 33.46 -14.93
N GLU A 35 -5.70 34.18 -15.87
CA GLU A 35 -6.71 33.67 -16.78
C GLU A 35 -5.97 32.82 -17.82
N ILE A 36 -6.19 31.51 -17.80
CA ILE A 36 -5.57 30.60 -18.76
C ILE A 36 -6.26 30.80 -20.11
N SER A 37 -5.49 31.23 -21.10
CA SER A 37 -6.01 31.54 -22.43
C SER A 37 -6.21 30.26 -23.25
N VAL A 38 -7.44 29.75 -23.31
CA VAL A 38 -7.85 28.71 -24.28
C VAL A 38 -8.38 29.34 -25.58
N PRO A 39 -8.32 28.65 -26.73
CA PRO A 39 -8.78 29.20 -28.01
C PRO A 39 -10.25 29.64 -27.99
N GLU A 40 -10.55 30.82 -28.55
CA GLU A 40 -11.93 31.32 -28.65
C GLU A 40 -12.84 30.43 -29.51
N LYS A 41 -12.28 29.79 -30.54
CA LYS A 41 -12.98 28.87 -31.44
C LYS A 41 -12.20 27.57 -31.56
N LEU A 42 -12.93 26.45 -31.54
CA LEU A 42 -12.38 25.13 -31.80
C LEU A 42 -12.76 24.69 -33.21
N GLU A 43 -11.77 24.24 -33.98
CA GLU A 43 -12.04 23.58 -35.25
C GLU A 43 -12.26 22.08 -35.00
N TRP A 44 -13.44 21.62 -35.40
CA TRP A 44 -13.80 20.20 -35.36
C TRP A 44 -13.60 19.56 -36.73
N LYS A 45 -12.85 18.46 -36.77
CA LYS A 45 -12.54 17.71 -37.98
C LYS A 45 -13.05 16.29 -37.86
N GLU A 46 -13.74 15.83 -38.90
CA GLU A 46 -14.15 14.44 -38.99
C GLU A 46 -12.91 13.54 -39.18
N ARG A 47 -12.83 12.47 -38.40
CA ARG A 47 -11.74 11.51 -38.45
C ARG A 47 -12.24 10.10 -38.14
N ASN A 48 -11.73 9.12 -38.87
CA ASN A 48 -11.84 7.71 -38.49
C ASN A 48 -10.76 7.41 -37.43
N CYS A 49 -11.18 7.31 -36.17
CA CYS A 49 -10.27 7.07 -35.05
C CYS A 49 -10.15 5.58 -34.75
N ILE A 50 -8.94 5.15 -34.36
CA ILE A 50 -8.69 3.77 -33.90
C ILE A 50 -9.06 3.73 -32.42
N THR A 51 -10.16 3.07 -32.08
CA THR A 51 -10.73 3.06 -30.73
C THR A 51 -10.23 1.90 -29.87
N SER A 52 -9.70 0.86 -30.50
CA SER A 52 -8.93 -0.20 -29.85
C SER A 52 -8.13 -1.01 -30.87
N GLN A 53 -7.03 -1.59 -30.41
CA GLN A 53 -6.23 -2.54 -31.18
C GLN A 53 -6.16 -3.86 -30.40
N THR A 54 -6.56 -4.94 -31.04
CA THR A 54 -6.45 -6.30 -30.51
C THR A 54 -5.62 -7.17 -31.44
N THR A 55 -5.24 -8.36 -30.99
CA THR A 55 -4.57 -9.37 -31.82
C THR A 55 -5.40 -9.78 -33.05
N TYR A 56 -6.71 -9.54 -33.03
CA TYR A 56 -7.67 -9.92 -34.07
C TYR A 56 -8.07 -8.78 -35.00
N GLY A 57 -7.55 -7.55 -34.81
CA GLY A 57 -7.85 -6.40 -35.66
C GLY A 57 -7.97 -5.08 -34.90
N ARG A 58 -8.21 -4.01 -35.67
CA ARG A 58 -8.44 -2.65 -35.16
C ARG A 58 -9.92 -2.34 -35.19
N LYS A 59 -10.49 -1.83 -34.10
CA LYS A 59 -11.80 -1.19 -34.12
C LYS A 59 -11.63 0.27 -34.50
N GLN A 60 -12.58 0.76 -35.29
CA GLN A 60 -12.61 2.14 -35.75
C GLN A 60 -13.98 2.74 -35.44
N ALA A 61 -14.01 4.04 -35.17
CA ALA A 61 -15.25 4.81 -35.07
C ALA A 61 -15.09 6.13 -35.80
N GLU A 62 -16.17 6.60 -36.40
CA GLU A 62 -16.25 7.95 -36.94
C GLU A 62 -16.37 8.94 -35.77
N CYS A 63 -15.44 9.89 -35.69
CA CYS A 63 -15.37 10.86 -34.61
C CYS A 63 -15.29 12.29 -35.16
N MET A 64 -15.78 13.24 -34.38
CA MET A 64 -15.48 14.66 -34.53
C MET A 64 -14.37 15.01 -33.53
N CYS A 65 -13.25 15.50 -34.04
CA CYS A 65 -12.04 15.69 -33.27
C CYS A 65 -11.55 17.13 -33.29
N THR A 66 -11.02 17.58 -32.15
CA THR A 66 -10.25 18.82 -32.05
C THR A 66 -8.96 18.55 -31.26
N THR A 67 -7.89 19.25 -31.58
CA THR A 67 -6.56 19.03 -30.96
C THR A 67 -6.04 20.35 -30.39
N TYR A 68 -5.57 20.31 -29.15
CA TYR A 68 -4.93 21.45 -28.48
C TYR A 68 -3.73 20.97 -27.67
N GLU A 69 -2.59 21.63 -27.83
CA GLU A 69 -1.32 21.33 -27.14
C GLU A 69 -0.95 19.83 -27.14
N GLY A 70 -1.29 19.09 -28.21
CA GLY A 70 -0.99 17.66 -28.36
C GLY A 70 -2.09 16.69 -27.88
N ILE A 71 -3.09 17.17 -27.13
CA ILE A 71 -4.24 16.37 -26.70
C ILE A 71 -5.34 16.46 -27.76
N THR A 72 -5.84 15.31 -28.22
CA THR A 72 -6.94 15.22 -29.18
C THR A 72 -8.21 14.74 -28.49
N TYR A 73 -9.25 15.58 -28.48
CA TYR A 73 -10.57 15.24 -27.95
C TYR A 73 -11.44 14.71 -29.08
N CYS A 74 -11.85 13.45 -28.98
CA CYS A 74 -12.60 12.71 -30.00
C CYS A 74 -14.02 12.43 -29.51
N PHE A 75 -15.01 13.12 -30.06
CA PHE A 75 -16.43 12.84 -29.80
C PHE A 75 -16.99 11.88 -30.84
N GLY A 76 -17.84 10.93 -30.42
CA GLY A 76 -18.55 10.06 -31.36
C GLY A 76 -19.40 10.87 -32.32
N LYS A 77 -19.28 10.64 -33.63
CA LYS A 77 -19.96 11.47 -34.65
C LYS A 77 -21.48 11.45 -34.49
N GLU A 78 -22.06 10.31 -34.11
CA GLU A 78 -23.50 10.14 -33.90
C GLU A 78 -24.02 10.93 -32.67
N SER A 79 -23.17 11.16 -31.67
CA SER A 79 -23.51 11.86 -30.42
C SER A 79 -22.96 13.29 -30.37
N PHE A 80 -22.37 13.78 -31.46
CA PHE A 80 -21.70 15.07 -31.49
C PHE A 80 -22.69 16.23 -31.56
N GLN A 81 -22.64 17.09 -30.53
CA GLN A 81 -23.28 18.39 -30.51
C GLN A 81 -22.19 19.44 -30.29
N GLU A 82 -21.95 20.29 -31.29
CA GLU A 82 -20.80 21.20 -31.32
C GLU A 82 -20.73 22.12 -30.09
N GLU A 83 -21.88 22.66 -29.64
CA GLU A 83 -21.93 23.55 -28.47
C GLU A 83 -21.47 22.83 -27.19
N ASN A 84 -22.05 21.67 -26.91
CA ASN A 84 -21.71 20.86 -25.72
C ASN A 84 -20.28 20.34 -25.78
N ALA A 85 -19.86 19.84 -26.95
CA ALA A 85 -18.51 19.36 -27.18
C ALA A 85 -17.48 20.47 -27.01
N THR A 86 -17.76 21.67 -27.53
CA THR A 86 -16.88 22.85 -27.40
C THR A 86 -16.79 23.31 -25.96
N LYS A 87 -17.93 23.38 -25.25
CA LYS A 87 -17.97 23.75 -23.83
C LYS A 87 -17.14 22.79 -22.98
N PHE A 88 -17.32 21.48 -23.17
CA PHE A 88 -16.55 20.47 -22.45
C PHE A 88 -15.06 20.52 -22.80
N ALA A 89 -14.72 20.57 -24.09
CA ALA A 89 -13.33 20.58 -24.54
C ALA A 89 -12.57 21.79 -23.99
N LYS A 90 -13.19 22.99 -23.99
CA LYS A 90 -12.59 24.18 -23.38
C LYS A 90 -12.36 24.03 -21.88
N ALA A 91 -13.36 23.54 -21.13
CA ALA A 91 -13.21 23.29 -19.70
C ALA A 91 -12.08 22.29 -19.40
N ALA A 92 -11.96 21.24 -20.21
CA ALA A 92 -10.88 20.27 -20.10
C ALA A 92 -9.50 20.88 -20.44
N MET A 93 -9.41 21.65 -21.52
CA MET A 93 -8.17 22.34 -21.92
C MET A 93 -7.67 23.30 -20.83
N GLU A 94 -8.59 24.08 -20.25
CA GLU A 94 -8.26 25.04 -19.19
C GLU A 94 -7.78 24.33 -17.92
N LEU A 95 -8.48 23.27 -17.50
CA LEU A 95 -8.07 22.50 -16.33
C LEU A 95 -6.72 21.79 -16.51
N VAL A 96 -6.45 21.28 -17.72
CA VAL A 96 -5.15 20.66 -18.05
C VAL A 96 -4.03 21.68 -18.05
N ALA A 97 -4.23 22.82 -18.72
CA ALA A 97 -3.24 23.89 -18.72
C ALA A 97 -2.96 24.42 -17.30
N TYR A 98 -3.97 24.42 -16.41
CA TYR A 98 -3.74 24.73 -15.00
C TYR A 98 -2.86 23.66 -14.32
N ALA A 99 -3.11 22.39 -14.58
CA ALA A 99 -2.27 21.32 -14.04
C ALA A 99 -0.83 21.38 -14.58
N ASP A 100 -0.61 21.80 -15.82
CA ASP A 100 0.71 22.04 -16.43
C ASP A 100 1.52 23.11 -15.69
N GLU A 101 0.86 24.17 -15.19
CA GLU A 101 1.53 25.20 -14.38
C GLU A 101 1.94 24.70 -12.99
N LEU A 102 1.26 23.67 -12.48
CA LEU A 102 1.44 23.20 -11.10
C LEU A 102 2.32 21.96 -10.96
N PHE A 103 2.28 21.05 -11.93
CA PHE A 103 2.83 19.70 -11.82
C PHE A 103 3.66 19.35 -13.08
N GLU A 104 4.58 18.39 -12.95
CA GLU A 104 5.40 17.96 -14.09
C GLU A 104 4.54 17.36 -15.21
N VAL A 105 4.77 17.86 -16.43
CA VAL A 105 4.13 17.40 -17.66
C VAL A 105 4.70 16.03 -18.05
N ASN A 106 3.85 15.01 -18.19
CA ASN A 106 4.31 13.65 -18.48
C ASN A 106 4.32 13.31 -19.98
N GLU A 107 3.37 13.83 -20.76
CA GLU A 107 3.37 13.97 -22.23
C GLU A 107 1.92 14.28 -22.65
N HIS A 108 1.70 15.28 -23.50
CA HIS A 108 0.35 15.62 -23.96
C HIS A 108 -0.16 14.79 -25.15
N ARG A 109 0.63 13.85 -25.69
CA ARG A 109 0.23 13.09 -26.88
C ARG A 109 -0.77 12.00 -26.53
N LYS A 110 -2.03 12.38 -26.41
CA LYS A 110 -3.12 11.45 -26.07
C LYS A 110 -4.40 11.75 -26.83
N GLU A 111 -5.12 10.69 -27.17
CA GLU A 111 -6.48 10.77 -27.71
C GLU A 111 -7.47 10.43 -26.61
N ILE A 112 -8.42 11.32 -26.36
CA ILE A 112 -9.46 11.18 -25.34
C ILE A 112 -10.79 10.93 -26.05
N PHE A 113 -11.40 9.78 -25.77
CA PHE A 113 -12.65 9.35 -26.40
C PHE A 113 -13.86 9.69 -25.54
N LEU A 114 -14.76 10.52 -26.08
CA LEU A 114 -15.92 11.10 -25.41
C LEU A 114 -17.20 10.64 -26.13
N ASN A 115 -18.09 9.93 -25.43
CA ASN A 115 -19.31 9.35 -26.00
C ASN A 115 -19.07 8.47 -27.26
N VAL A 116 -17.94 7.75 -27.32
CA VAL A 116 -17.59 6.80 -28.40
C VAL A 116 -17.81 5.37 -27.90
N SER A 117 -18.83 4.67 -28.42
CA SER A 117 -19.25 3.36 -27.93
C SER A 117 -18.18 2.28 -28.01
N GLU A 118 -17.35 2.32 -29.05
CA GLU A 118 -16.36 1.29 -29.42
C GLU A 118 -15.02 1.45 -28.69
N ALA A 119 -14.82 2.57 -27.99
CA ALA A 119 -13.57 2.87 -27.29
C ALA A 119 -13.47 2.09 -25.97
N LYS A 120 -12.27 1.54 -25.72
CA LYS A 120 -11.96 0.78 -24.51
C LYS A 120 -12.06 1.66 -23.25
N GLU A 121 -11.58 2.89 -23.33
CA GLU A 121 -11.56 3.89 -22.25
C GLU A 121 -12.44 5.10 -22.61
N LYS A 122 -13.73 4.84 -22.85
CA LYS A 122 -14.68 5.92 -23.16
C LYS A 122 -15.11 6.68 -21.91
N LEU A 123 -15.26 7.99 -22.06
CA LEU A 123 -15.90 8.84 -21.05
C LEU A 123 -17.30 9.24 -21.52
N THR A 124 -18.28 9.12 -20.63
CA THR A 124 -19.64 9.59 -20.89
C THR A 124 -19.72 11.07 -20.52
N VAL A 125 -20.19 11.91 -21.44
CA VAL A 125 -20.36 13.34 -21.26
C VAL A 125 -21.84 13.68 -21.43
N SER A 126 -22.39 14.45 -20.48
CA SER A 126 -23.77 14.97 -20.51
C SER A 126 -23.78 16.43 -21.00
N ASP A 127 -24.96 17.06 -21.07
CA ASP A 127 -25.10 18.47 -21.47
C ASP A 127 -24.42 19.45 -20.49
N ASN A 128 -24.24 19.01 -19.24
CA ASN A 128 -23.50 19.77 -18.24
C ASN A 128 -22.10 19.19 -18.07
N VAL A 129 -21.11 20.07 -17.95
CA VAL A 129 -19.75 19.65 -17.63
C VAL A 129 -19.73 19.21 -16.17
N GLU A 130 -19.50 17.92 -15.95
CA GLU A 130 -19.38 17.30 -14.64
C GLU A 130 -17.92 17.19 -14.23
N PHE A 131 -17.61 17.51 -12.97
CA PHE A 131 -16.23 17.50 -12.48
C PHE A 131 -15.57 16.13 -12.60
N ASP A 132 -16.29 15.05 -12.29
CA ASP A 132 -15.73 13.70 -12.32
C ASP A 132 -15.28 13.27 -13.72
N VAL A 133 -15.90 13.84 -14.76
CA VAL A 133 -15.51 13.61 -16.15
C VAL A 133 -14.26 14.42 -16.49
N LEU A 134 -14.17 15.68 -16.05
CA LEU A 134 -12.94 16.49 -16.18
C LEU A 134 -11.76 15.86 -15.42
N TRP A 135 -12.00 15.31 -14.23
CA TRP A 135 -11.00 14.60 -13.46
C TRP A 135 -10.47 13.36 -14.20
N LYS A 136 -11.35 12.58 -14.84
CA LYS A 136 -10.95 11.44 -15.67
C LYS A 136 -10.09 11.87 -16.87
N VAL A 137 -10.41 13.00 -17.49
CA VAL A 137 -9.55 13.61 -18.52
C VAL A 137 -8.18 13.95 -17.95
N LEU A 138 -8.15 14.65 -16.81
CA LEU A 138 -6.90 15.08 -16.19
C LEU A 138 -5.99 13.90 -15.83
N LYS A 139 -6.53 12.83 -15.23
CA LYS A 139 -5.79 11.59 -14.95
C LYS A 139 -5.21 10.92 -16.19
N GLN A 140 -5.85 11.09 -17.35
CA GLN A 140 -5.33 10.53 -18.58
C GLN A 140 -4.07 11.27 -19.05
N VAL A 141 -3.91 12.56 -18.73
CA VAL A 141 -2.83 13.41 -19.26
C VAL A 141 -1.78 13.81 -18.21
N HIS A 142 -2.13 13.76 -16.93
CA HIS A 142 -1.25 14.04 -15.79
C HIS A 142 -1.19 12.89 -14.79
N LYS A 143 -0.03 12.76 -14.14
CA LYS A 143 0.16 11.94 -12.94
C LYS A 143 -0.38 12.65 -11.69
N VAL A 144 -1.70 12.78 -11.60
CA VAL A 144 -2.36 13.16 -10.34
C VAL A 144 -2.53 11.91 -9.48
N ASN A 145 -2.25 12.01 -8.18
CA ASN A 145 -2.11 10.86 -7.30
C ASN A 145 -2.75 11.02 -5.91
N SER A 146 -3.41 12.16 -5.64
CA SER A 146 -4.07 12.39 -4.34
C SER A 146 -5.46 13.01 -4.47
N GLY A 147 -6.31 12.75 -3.49
CA GLY A 147 -7.63 13.36 -3.39
C GLY A 147 -7.59 14.82 -2.92
N GLU A 148 -6.50 15.27 -2.30
CA GLU A 148 -6.28 16.70 -2.11
C GLU A 148 -6.16 17.42 -3.47
N GLN A 149 -5.48 16.82 -4.45
CA GLN A 149 -5.47 17.36 -5.81
C GLN A 149 -6.89 17.33 -6.42
N TYR A 150 -7.65 16.24 -6.26
CA TYR A 150 -9.06 16.19 -6.70
C TYR A 150 -9.86 17.38 -6.13
N GLY A 151 -9.73 17.66 -4.83
CA GLY A 151 -10.34 18.83 -4.20
C GLY A 151 -9.85 20.18 -4.77
N LEU A 152 -8.55 20.30 -5.06
CA LEU A 152 -7.94 21.52 -5.61
C LEU A 152 -8.51 21.83 -7.00
N PHE A 153 -8.57 20.82 -7.87
CA PHE A 153 -9.11 20.94 -9.22
C PHE A 153 -10.63 21.17 -9.21
N TYR A 154 -11.35 20.62 -8.23
CA TYR A 154 -12.77 20.94 -8.01
C TYR A 154 -12.95 22.43 -7.71
N LEU A 155 -12.22 22.95 -6.72
CA LEU A 155 -12.27 24.37 -6.38
C LEU A 155 -11.92 25.27 -7.56
N TYR A 156 -10.87 24.93 -8.30
CA TYR A 156 -10.47 25.67 -9.50
C TYR A 156 -11.62 25.70 -10.52
N SER A 157 -12.23 24.55 -10.79
CA SER A 157 -13.30 24.39 -11.77
C SER A 157 -14.55 25.18 -11.40
N VAL A 158 -14.90 25.25 -10.10
CA VAL A 158 -16.03 26.06 -9.62
C VAL A 158 -15.73 27.55 -9.75
N GLU A 159 -14.56 27.98 -9.29
CA GLU A 159 -14.18 29.40 -9.25
C GLU A 159 -14.05 30.03 -10.63
N HIS A 160 -13.59 29.26 -11.63
CA HIS A 160 -13.46 29.71 -13.03
C HIS A 160 -14.71 29.40 -13.87
N GLY A 161 -15.78 28.88 -13.26
CA GLY A 161 -17.05 28.64 -13.94
C GLY A 161 -17.02 27.51 -14.97
N LEU A 162 -16.04 26.60 -14.88
CA LEU A 162 -15.92 25.42 -15.74
C LEU A 162 -17.05 24.42 -15.47
N ILE A 163 -17.46 24.35 -14.19
CA ILE A 163 -18.57 23.54 -13.70
C ILE A 163 -19.49 24.40 -12.85
N LYS A 164 -20.71 23.91 -12.62
CA LYS A 164 -21.59 24.49 -11.59
C LYS A 164 -21.21 23.91 -10.23
N GLU A 165 -21.22 24.76 -9.21
CA GLU A 165 -21.07 24.30 -7.83
C GLU A 165 -22.21 23.35 -7.46
N THR A 166 -21.85 22.18 -6.92
CA THR A 166 -22.80 21.19 -6.40
C THR A 166 -22.88 21.31 -4.89
N ALA A 167 -24.08 21.15 -4.33
CA ALA A 167 -24.25 21.13 -2.89
C ALA A 167 -23.46 19.96 -2.28
N LEU A 168 -22.59 20.25 -1.33
CA LEU A 168 -21.80 19.26 -0.62
C LEU A 168 -22.68 18.42 0.31
N LEU A 169 -22.42 17.12 0.37
CA LEU A 169 -23.15 16.17 1.22
C LEU A 169 -22.63 16.17 2.67
N GLU A 170 -22.57 17.34 3.32
CA GLU A 170 -21.92 17.49 4.64
C GLU A 170 -22.52 16.59 5.73
N LYS A 171 -23.84 16.35 5.70
CA LYS A 171 -24.52 15.51 6.69
C LYS A 171 -24.18 14.03 6.49
N GLU A 172 -24.15 13.58 5.24
CA GLU A 172 -23.78 12.23 4.85
C GLU A 172 -22.30 11.99 5.15
N ILE A 173 -21.41 12.94 4.83
CA ILE A 173 -19.98 12.90 5.16
C ILE A 173 -19.81 12.73 6.67
N LYS A 174 -20.45 13.59 7.47
CA LYS A 174 -20.42 13.48 8.93
C LYS A 174 -20.85 12.09 9.38
N SER A 175 -22.02 11.61 8.93
CA SER A 175 -22.55 10.30 9.32
C SER A 175 -21.58 9.18 8.95
N TYR A 176 -20.99 9.24 7.76
CA TYR A 176 -20.09 8.23 7.23
C TYR A 176 -18.76 8.18 8.00
N PHE A 177 -18.14 9.33 8.27
CA PHE A 177 -16.88 9.42 9.01
C PHE A 177 -17.06 9.41 10.53
N THR A 178 -18.28 9.28 11.06
CA THR A 178 -18.48 8.94 12.48
C THR A 178 -18.16 7.46 12.78
N SER A 179 -17.83 6.66 11.77
CA SER A 179 -17.27 5.32 11.94
C SER A 179 -15.74 5.38 11.98
N GLU A 180 -15.12 4.92 13.07
CA GLU A 180 -13.65 4.81 13.20
C GLU A 180 -13.03 4.06 12.01
N LYS A 181 -13.70 3.00 11.53
CA LYS A 181 -13.22 2.19 10.41
C LYS A 181 -13.16 2.96 9.08
N ASN A 182 -13.92 4.05 8.95
CA ASN A 182 -13.98 4.85 7.73
C ASN A 182 -12.93 5.97 7.75
N GLN A 183 -12.33 6.29 8.90
CA GLN A 183 -11.35 7.38 9.04
C GLN A 183 -10.13 7.22 8.13
N VAL A 184 -9.70 5.98 7.86
CA VAL A 184 -8.57 5.68 6.96
C VAL A 184 -8.80 6.18 5.52
N LEU A 185 -10.06 6.34 5.09
CA LEU A 185 -10.39 6.86 3.76
C LEU A 185 -10.10 8.37 3.63
N LEU A 186 -9.84 9.05 4.76
CA LEU A 186 -9.37 10.44 4.75
C LEU A 186 -7.89 10.57 4.38
N ASP A 187 -7.16 9.47 4.19
CA ASP A 187 -5.87 9.51 3.52
C ASP A 187 -5.99 10.07 2.09
N PHE A 188 -7.18 10.05 1.48
CA PHE A 188 -7.42 10.59 0.15
C PHE A 188 -6.42 10.04 -0.88
N CYS A 189 -6.18 8.73 -0.87
CA CYS A 189 -5.41 8.11 -1.94
C CYS A 189 -6.27 8.06 -3.21
N LEU A 190 -5.69 8.35 -4.38
CA LEU A 190 -6.40 8.36 -5.67
C LEU A 190 -7.36 7.18 -5.92
N PRO A 191 -6.97 5.93 -5.60
CA PRO A 191 -7.81 4.76 -5.84
C PRO A 191 -9.15 4.85 -5.11
N MET A 192 -9.18 5.48 -3.93
CA MET A 192 -10.40 5.65 -3.12
C MET A 192 -11.46 6.51 -3.77
N LEU A 193 -11.13 7.22 -4.85
CA LEU A 193 -12.04 8.09 -5.56
C LEU A 193 -12.72 7.37 -6.74
N GLU A 194 -12.45 6.07 -6.91
CA GLU A 194 -12.80 5.33 -8.12
C GLU A 194 -13.57 4.05 -7.81
N GLU A 195 -14.74 3.93 -8.43
CA GLU A 195 -15.63 2.75 -8.32
C GLU A 195 -15.04 1.47 -8.90
N ASN A 196 -13.92 1.57 -9.63
CA ASN A 196 -13.22 0.40 -10.15
C ASN A 196 -12.44 -0.34 -9.05
N PHE A 197 -12.08 0.37 -7.97
CA PHE A 197 -11.22 -0.14 -6.89
C PHE A 197 -11.94 -0.18 -5.54
N PHE A 198 -13.10 0.48 -5.44
CA PHE A 198 -13.90 0.65 -4.23
C PHE A 198 -15.37 0.44 -4.54
N ASP A 199 -16.15 0.01 -3.55
CA ASP A 199 -17.60 0.06 -3.70
C ASP A 199 -18.06 1.51 -3.96
N ALA A 200 -19.17 1.65 -4.69
CA ALA A 200 -19.64 2.95 -5.16
C ALA A 200 -19.90 3.95 -4.02
N GLU A 201 -20.34 3.47 -2.85
CA GLU A 201 -20.57 4.33 -1.68
C GLU A 201 -19.25 4.86 -1.13
N GLN A 202 -18.23 4.00 -0.95
CA GLN A 202 -16.89 4.40 -0.52
C GLN A 202 -16.27 5.44 -1.45
N ALA A 203 -16.33 5.19 -2.77
CA ALA A 203 -15.80 6.11 -3.77
C ALA A 203 -16.49 7.46 -3.72
N GLN A 204 -17.83 7.46 -3.73
CA GLN A 204 -18.63 8.68 -3.65
C GLN A 204 -18.34 9.47 -2.37
N MET A 205 -18.37 8.82 -1.21
CA MET A 205 -18.15 9.48 0.07
C MET A 205 -16.74 10.06 0.21
N THR A 206 -15.74 9.41 -0.39
CA THR A 206 -14.37 9.92 -0.39
C THR A 206 -14.23 11.13 -1.33
N CYS A 207 -14.82 11.09 -2.53
CA CYS A 207 -14.88 12.24 -3.44
C CYS A 207 -15.55 13.45 -2.78
N GLU A 208 -16.71 13.25 -2.15
CA GLU A 208 -17.44 14.32 -1.46
C GLU A 208 -16.67 14.86 -0.25
N ALA A 209 -15.99 14.00 0.50
CA ALA A 209 -15.09 14.41 1.58
C ALA A 209 -13.91 15.24 1.07
N ALA A 210 -13.30 14.86 -0.06
CA ALA A 210 -12.20 15.61 -0.67
C ALA A 210 -12.64 17.02 -1.11
N LYS A 211 -13.81 17.14 -1.76
CA LYS A 211 -14.42 18.44 -2.10
C LYS A 211 -14.69 19.27 -0.85
N SER A 212 -15.35 18.68 0.15
CA SER A 212 -15.71 19.36 1.40
C SER A 212 -14.49 19.83 2.18
N PHE A 213 -13.44 19.01 2.28
CA PHE A 213 -12.20 19.39 2.92
C PHE A 213 -11.51 20.54 2.18
N ALA A 214 -11.46 20.49 0.84
CA ALA A 214 -10.87 21.57 0.04
C ALA A 214 -11.61 22.90 0.25
N THR A 215 -12.95 22.91 0.14
CA THR A 215 -13.79 24.10 0.38
C THR A 215 -13.62 24.63 1.79
N TRP A 216 -13.57 23.75 2.79
CA TRP A 216 -13.31 24.16 4.18
C TRP A 216 -11.92 24.79 4.32
N TYR A 217 -10.89 24.19 3.73
CA TYR A 217 -9.52 24.67 3.83
C TYR A 217 -9.35 26.03 3.17
N GLU A 218 -9.92 26.20 1.98
CA GLU A 218 -9.91 27.46 1.22
C GLU A 218 -10.57 28.59 2.03
N LYS A 219 -11.75 28.33 2.61
CA LYS A 219 -12.49 29.27 3.46
C LYS A 219 -11.78 29.66 4.76
N ASN A 220 -11.08 28.72 5.40
CA ASN A 220 -10.42 28.97 6.69
C ASN A 220 -8.98 29.48 6.55
N TYR A 221 -8.33 29.20 5.42
CA TYR A 221 -6.93 29.55 5.20
C TYR A 221 -6.74 30.39 3.94
N SER A 222 -6.80 29.76 2.76
CA SER A 222 -6.77 30.40 1.43
C SER A 222 -6.58 29.32 0.36
N TYR A 223 -7.00 29.60 -0.86
CA TYR A 223 -6.67 28.78 -2.04
C TYR A 223 -5.16 28.55 -2.21
N ASN A 224 -4.34 29.60 -2.17
CA ASN A 224 -2.89 29.51 -2.40
C ASN A 224 -2.18 28.59 -1.38
N LYS A 225 -2.65 28.56 -0.13
CA LYS A 225 -2.13 27.62 0.87
C LYS A 225 -2.50 26.18 0.56
N TYR A 226 -3.73 25.94 0.10
CA TYR A 226 -4.18 24.60 -0.31
C TYR A 226 -3.43 24.10 -1.54
N GLU A 227 -3.26 24.94 -2.55
CA GLU A 227 -2.46 24.65 -3.74
C GLU A 227 -1.01 24.31 -3.38
N LYS A 228 -0.38 25.10 -2.51
CA LYS A 228 0.97 24.82 -2.02
C LYS A 228 1.06 23.47 -1.30
N MET A 229 0.06 23.13 -0.49
CA MET A 229 -0.01 21.83 0.17
C MET A 229 -0.11 20.69 -0.85
N CYS A 230 -0.93 20.84 -1.90
CA CYS A 230 -1.06 19.85 -2.97
C CYS A 230 0.23 19.67 -3.76
N LYS A 231 0.99 20.76 -4.03
CA LYS A 231 2.32 20.70 -4.64
C LYS A 231 3.34 19.93 -3.78
N GLN A 232 3.28 20.12 -2.46
CA GLN A 232 4.13 19.38 -1.53
C GLN A 232 3.77 17.89 -1.47
N ILE A 233 2.48 17.56 -1.55
CA ILE A 233 2.01 16.17 -1.64
C ILE A 233 2.53 15.50 -2.91
N ALA A 234 2.46 16.18 -4.07
CA ALA A 234 2.92 15.63 -5.34
C ALA A 234 4.43 15.32 -5.38
N THR A 235 5.22 15.93 -4.49
CA THR A 235 6.68 15.76 -4.38
C THR A 235 7.09 14.99 -3.11
N ASP A 236 6.13 14.36 -2.43
CA ASP A 236 6.30 13.66 -1.14
C ASP A 236 7.05 14.49 -0.06
N SER A 237 6.98 15.82 -0.17
CA SER A 237 7.65 16.78 0.73
C SER A 237 6.70 17.39 1.78
N TYR A 238 5.49 16.86 1.87
CA TYR A 238 4.46 17.37 2.77
C TYR A 238 4.70 16.96 4.23
N LYS A 239 4.20 17.78 5.16
CA LYS A 239 4.27 17.49 6.59
C LYS A 239 3.01 16.73 7.01
N LYS A 240 3.12 15.41 7.23
CA LYS A 240 2.02 14.53 7.67
C LYS A 240 1.24 15.10 8.85
N ASP A 241 1.93 15.53 9.92
CA ASP A 241 1.29 16.07 11.13
C ASP A 241 0.45 17.34 10.85
N VAL A 242 0.85 18.15 9.87
CA VAL A 242 0.09 19.36 9.49
C VAL A 242 -1.19 18.95 8.76
N LEU A 243 -1.10 18.05 7.79
CA LEU A 243 -2.27 17.56 7.05
C LEU A 243 -3.26 16.85 7.97
N GLU A 244 -2.75 15.98 8.85
CA GLU A 244 -3.53 15.31 9.88
C GLU A 244 -4.26 16.30 10.78
N LYS A 245 -3.55 17.31 11.30
CA LYS A 245 -4.14 18.35 12.14
C LYS A 245 -5.27 19.08 11.43
N GLU A 246 -5.07 19.46 10.16
CA GLU A 246 -6.09 20.20 9.43
C GLU A 246 -7.31 19.36 9.06
N LYS A 247 -7.13 18.08 8.67
CA LYS A 247 -8.25 17.15 8.49
C LYS A 247 -9.03 16.96 9.78
N ASN A 248 -8.35 16.85 10.93
CA ASN A 248 -9.01 16.77 12.23
C ASN A 248 -9.76 18.06 12.62
N ASN A 249 -9.24 19.23 12.27
CA ASN A 249 -9.95 20.50 12.47
C ASN A 249 -11.21 20.57 11.60
N TRP A 250 -11.13 20.11 10.35
CA TRP A 250 -12.27 20.00 9.45
C TRP A 250 -13.33 19.03 9.99
N LEU A 251 -12.94 17.82 10.41
CA LEU A 251 -13.84 16.84 11.03
C LEU A 251 -14.57 17.42 12.26
N LYS A 252 -13.85 18.13 13.12
CA LYS A 252 -14.45 18.84 14.27
C LYS A 252 -15.46 19.90 13.84
N SER A 253 -15.20 20.60 12.72
CA SER A 253 -16.14 21.58 12.19
C SER A 253 -17.44 20.96 11.65
N LEU A 254 -17.38 19.70 11.18
CA LEU A 254 -18.56 18.89 10.85
C LEU A 254 -19.24 18.31 12.11
N GLY A 255 -18.60 18.42 13.26
CA GLY A 255 -19.03 17.81 14.52
C GLY A 255 -18.84 16.29 14.54
N CYS A 256 -17.76 15.80 13.95
CA CYS A 256 -17.26 14.44 14.14
C CYS A 256 -16.33 14.41 15.38
N ASP A 257 -16.56 13.46 16.27
CA ASP A 257 -15.78 13.31 17.52
C ASP A 257 -14.55 12.41 17.36
N PHE A 258 -14.42 11.72 16.22
CA PHE A 258 -13.30 10.84 15.94
C PHE A 258 -12.06 11.61 15.48
N THR A 259 -10.89 11.06 15.80
CA THR A 259 -9.60 11.58 15.37
C THR A 259 -9.05 10.73 14.23
N TYR A 260 -8.74 11.39 13.13
CA TYR A 260 -8.01 10.85 11.99
C TYR A 260 -6.51 10.80 12.29
N ARG A 261 -5.82 9.77 11.80
CA ARG A 261 -4.36 9.67 11.79
C ARG A 261 -3.88 9.43 10.37
N GLU A 262 -2.98 10.27 9.87
CA GLU A 262 -2.45 10.16 8.52
C GLU A 262 -1.49 8.97 8.44
N PHE A 263 -1.87 7.96 7.67
CA PHE A 263 -1.04 6.80 7.40
C PHE A 263 0.07 7.17 6.39
N GLY A 264 -0.31 7.80 5.29
CA GLY A 264 0.60 8.32 4.27
C GLY A 264 -0.04 8.28 2.88
N LYS A 265 0.59 8.96 1.92
CA LYS A 265 0.24 8.81 0.51
C LYS A 265 0.91 7.55 -0.02
N VAL A 266 0.12 6.55 -0.36
CA VAL A 266 0.60 5.40 -1.12
C VAL A 266 0.67 5.85 -2.57
N PRO A 267 1.86 5.98 -3.18
CA PRO A 267 1.97 6.43 -4.55
C PRO A 267 1.30 5.40 -5.47
N PHE A 268 0.46 5.91 -6.37
CA PHE A 268 -0.18 5.12 -7.42
C PHE A 268 0.60 5.32 -8.71
N VAL A 269 1.38 4.31 -9.08
CA VAL A 269 2.16 4.32 -10.33
C VAL A 269 1.87 3.00 -11.03
N PRO A 270 1.09 3.01 -12.13
CA PRO A 270 0.96 1.83 -12.97
C PRO A 270 2.35 1.43 -13.47
N THR A 271 2.88 0.31 -13.01
CA THR A 271 4.16 -0.22 -13.49
C THR A 271 3.89 -1.35 -14.47
N GLU A 272 4.30 -1.15 -15.73
CA GLU A 272 4.39 -2.23 -16.70
C GLU A 272 5.59 -3.12 -16.35
N ARG A 273 5.39 -4.09 -15.46
CA ARG A 273 6.36 -5.16 -15.20
C ARG A 273 5.93 -6.43 -15.93
N THR A 274 6.85 -7.37 -16.10
CA THR A 274 6.54 -8.71 -16.62
C THR A 274 6.64 -9.67 -15.44
N THR A 275 5.55 -10.31 -15.02
CA THR A 275 5.65 -11.42 -14.06
C THR A 275 5.41 -12.75 -14.72
N ALA A 276 6.35 -13.66 -14.49
CA ALA A 276 6.12 -15.08 -14.58
C ALA A 276 5.51 -15.56 -13.26
N TYR A 277 4.18 -15.46 -13.10
CA TYR A 277 3.47 -16.25 -12.09
C TYR A 277 2.36 -17.05 -12.74
N ASN A 278 2.60 -18.36 -12.91
CA ASN A 278 1.58 -19.32 -13.29
C ASN A 278 1.72 -20.53 -12.36
N ASN A 279 0.69 -20.77 -11.54
CA ASN A 279 0.55 -21.86 -10.57
C ASN A 279 0.63 -23.30 -11.16
N SER A 280 1.08 -23.49 -12.40
CA SER A 280 0.88 -24.73 -13.16
C SER A 280 2.07 -25.23 -13.98
N GLY A 281 3.25 -24.59 -13.91
CA GLY A 281 4.46 -25.10 -14.58
C GLY A 281 4.34 -25.26 -16.10
N ARG A 282 3.35 -24.64 -16.75
CA ARG A 282 3.17 -24.66 -18.20
C ARG A 282 2.96 -23.25 -18.75
N THR A 283 4.04 -22.73 -19.35
CA THR A 283 4.13 -21.71 -20.42
C THR A 283 3.01 -20.69 -20.58
N LYS A 284 3.33 -19.42 -20.31
CA LYS A 284 3.56 -18.35 -21.31
C LYS A 284 3.76 -17.06 -20.52
N ASP A 285 4.88 -16.38 -20.77
CA ASP A 285 5.08 -14.99 -20.34
C ASP A 285 3.92 -14.17 -20.89
N LYS A 286 2.99 -13.81 -20.02
CA LYS A 286 2.08 -12.72 -20.29
C LYS A 286 2.67 -11.51 -19.58
N THR A 287 2.96 -10.47 -20.34
CA THR A 287 3.08 -9.12 -19.84
C THR A 287 1.70 -8.72 -19.32
N GLU A 288 1.40 -9.08 -18.07
CA GLU A 288 0.28 -8.49 -17.34
C GLU A 288 0.84 -7.29 -16.59
N LEU A 289 0.16 -6.14 -16.57
CA LEU A 289 0.51 -5.06 -15.65
C LEU A 289 0.49 -5.63 -14.24
N VAL A 290 1.66 -5.72 -13.59
CA VAL A 290 1.81 -6.51 -12.37
C VAL A 290 1.64 -5.66 -11.12
N GLY A 291 2.14 -4.42 -11.12
CA GLY A 291 2.03 -3.50 -9.99
C GLY A 291 1.20 -2.29 -10.37
N GLU A 292 0.22 -1.95 -9.54
CA GLU A 292 -0.46 -0.65 -9.62
C GLU A 292 -0.10 0.26 -8.43
N TYR A 293 0.33 -0.34 -7.31
CA TYR A 293 0.64 0.38 -6.08
C TYR A 293 1.97 -0.10 -5.55
N GLU A 294 2.88 0.83 -5.28
CA GLU A 294 4.20 0.53 -4.73
C GLU A 294 4.40 1.33 -3.44
N ILE A 295 4.94 0.69 -2.40
CA ILE A 295 5.43 1.39 -1.20
C ILE A 295 6.90 1.03 -1.04
N ASP A 296 7.76 2.02 -1.34
CA ASP A 296 9.20 1.89 -1.25
C ASP A 296 9.67 2.10 0.20
N CYS A 297 10.31 1.06 0.73
CA CYS A 297 11.05 1.09 1.98
C CYS A 297 12.55 0.90 1.67
N ALA A 298 13.42 1.18 2.64
CA ALA A 298 14.86 1.05 2.46
C ALA A 298 15.32 -0.39 2.13
N ASP A 299 14.53 -1.38 2.53
CA ASP A 299 14.86 -2.80 2.50
C ASP A 299 13.76 -3.68 1.87
N ALA A 300 12.64 -3.09 1.44
CA ALA A 300 11.54 -3.78 0.79
C ALA A 300 10.78 -2.84 -0.16
N VAL A 301 10.12 -3.41 -1.16
CA VAL A 301 9.16 -2.71 -2.02
C VAL A 301 7.85 -3.50 -1.99
N TRP A 302 6.80 -2.92 -1.40
CA TRP A 302 5.49 -3.56 -1.38
C TRP A 302 4.75 -3.31 -2.68
N VAL A 303 4.43 -4.35 -3.43
CA VAL A 303 3.81 -4.24 -4.76
C VAL A 303 2.41 -4.83 -4.74
N TRP A 304 1.40 -3.97 -4.83
CA TRP A 304 0.00 -4.37 -4.92
C TRP A 304 -0.45 -4.40 -6.37
N THR A 305 -1.13 -5.48 -6.73
CA THR A 305 -1.75 -5.60 -8.05
C THR A 305 -3.16 -5.03 -8.03
N LYS A 306 -3.68 -4.59 -9.18
CA LYS A 306 -5.10 -4.23 -9.33
C LYS A 306 -6.03 -5.28 -8.74
N ALA A 307 -5.84 -6.53 -9.17
CA ALA A 307 -6.70 -7.64 -8.82
C ALA A 307 -6.69 -7.93 -7.31
N THR A 308 -5.55 -7.69 -6.65
CA THR A 308 -5.46 -7.74 -5.19
C THR A 308 -6.29 -6.62 -4.58
N ALA A 309 -6.04 -5.37 -4.96
CA ALA A 309 -6.69 -4.19 -4.39
C ALA A 309 -8.21 -4.26 -4.55
N ASP A 310 -8.70 -4.63 -5.74
CA ASP A 310 -10.12 -4.83 -6.06
C ASP A 310 -10.77 -5.89 -5.15
N LYS A 311 -10.01 -6.93 -4.77
CA LYS A 311 -10.54 -8.06 -4.02
C LYS A 311 -10.57 -7.83 -2.51
N ILE A 312 -9.52 -7.25 -1.93
CA ILE A 312 -9.41 -7.05 -0.48
C ILE A 312 -10.02 -5.71 -0.03
N GLY A 313 -10.04 -4.71 -0.90
CA GLY A 313 -10.40 -3.33 -0.57
C GLY A 313 -9.31 -2.60 0.24
N TYR A 314 -9.18 -1.29 0.04
CA TYR A 314 -8.09 -0.49 0.63
C TYR A 314 -8.09 -0.47 2.16
N ARG A 315 -9.26 -0.53 2.80
CA ARG A 315 -9.32 -0.54 4.27
C ARG A 315 -8.57 -1.73 4.85
N GLU A 316 -8.86 -2.92 4.33
CA GLU A 316 -8.18 -4.13 4.78
C GLU A 316 -6.72 -4.15 4.29
N MET A 317 -6.43 -3.57 3.12
CA MET A 317 -5.07 -3.33 2.64
C MET A 317 -4.22 -2.52 3.63
N VAL A 318 -4.66 -1.32 4.01
CA VAL A 318 -3.90 -0.45 4.93
C VAL A 318 -3.81 -1.05 6.31
N LYS A 319 -4.93 -1.60 6.82
CA LYS A 319 -4.93 -2.26 8.13
C LYS A 319 -3.88 -3.37 8.18
N GLY A 320 -3.88 -4.24 7.16
CA GLY A 320 -2.94 -5.34 7.08
C GLY A 320 -1.50 -4.90 6.81
N TYR A 321 -1.29 -3.89 5.95
CA TYR A 321 0.03 -3.31 5.75
C TYR A 321 0.59 -2.72 7.06
N ILE A 322 -0.20 -1.98 7.84
CA ILE A 322 0.24 -1.41 9.12
C ILE A 322 0.73 -2.51 10.06
N GLU A 323 -0.02 -3.62 10.10
CA GLU A 323 0.32 -4.79 10.91
C GLU A 323 1.62 -5.45 10.44
N LEU A 324 1.74 -5.72 9.14
CA LEU A 324 2.94 -6.37 8.58
C LEU A 324 4.17 -5.46 8.59
N GLU A 325 4.02 -4.16 8.35
CA GLU A 325 5.15 -3.23 8.25
C GLU A 325 5.87 -3.07 9.60
N SER A 326 5.14 -3.10 10.72
CA SER A 326 5.75 -3.09 12.04
C SER A 326 6.58 -4.35 12.29
N LEU A 327 6.03 -5.51 11.95
CA LEU A 327 6.72 -6.79 12.06
C LEU A 327 7.95 -6.84 11.14
N ARG A 328 7.75 -6.46 9.87
CA ARG A 328 8.78 -6.44 8.83
C ARG A 328 10.00 -5.64 9.26
N LYS A 329 9.84 -4.45 9.82
CA LYS A 329 10.97 -3.62 10.27
C LYS A 329 11.83 -4.34 11.29
N GLU A 330 11.21 -4.86 12.36
CA GLU A 330 11.93 -5.54 13.43
C GLU A 330 12.55 -6.86 12.95
N ASP A 331 11.79 -7.65 12.20
CA ASP A 331 12.20 -8.94 11.68
C ASP A 331 13.35 -8.83 10.67
N PHE A 332 13.27 -7.87 9.74
CA PHE A 332 14.26 -7.73 8.68
C PHE A 332 15.57 -7.20 9.23
N GLU A 333 15.50 -6.22 10.15
CA GLU A 333 16.67 -5.72 10.86
C GLU A 333 17.33 -6.84 11.68
N GLY A 334 16.55 -7.58 12.47
CA GLY A 334 17.05 -8.69 13.27
C GLY A 334 17.70 -9.80 12.44
N ALA A 335 17.08 -10.20 11.32
CA ALA A 335 17.61 -11.22 10.43
C ALA A 335 18.91 -10.77 9.75
N ARG A 336 18.98 -9.51 9.29
CA ARG A 336 20.19 -8.95 8.68
C ARG A 336 21.33 -8.84 9.68
N GLU A 337 21.07 -8.37 10.89
CA GLU A 337 22.10 -8.25 11.92
C GLU A 337 22.64 -9.63 12.33
N PHE A 338 21.76 -10.62 12.46
CA PHE A 338 22.16 -11.99 12.79
C PHE A 338 23.04 -12.62 11.71
N LEU A 339 22.71 -12.39 10.44
CA LEU A 339 23.41 -12.96 9.28
C LEU A 339 24.51 -12.06 8.72
N LYS A 340 24.83 -10.92 9.34
CA LYS A 340 25.68 -9.87 8.73
C LYS A 340 27.04 -10.36 8.21
N ASP A 341 27.64 -11.35 8.87
CA ASP A 341 28.95 -11.90 8.50
C ASP A 341 28.86 -12.88 7.31
N TYR A 342 27.65 -13.20 6.86
CA TYR A 342 27.31 -14.17 5.81
C TYR A 342 26.49 -13.54 4.66
N LEU A 343 26.28 -12.22 4.71
CA LEU A 343 25.53 -11.47 3.72
C LEU A 343 26.48 -10.67 2.83
N PRO A 344 26.09 -10.39 1.57
CA PRO A 344 26.87 -9.50 0.72
C PRO A 344 26.84 -8.06 1.27
N ASP A 345 27.88 -7.28 0.92
CA ASP A 345 28.02 -5.86 1.33
C ASP A 345 26.81 -5.00 0.96
N THR A 346 26.07 -5.39 -0.07
CA THR A 346 24.86 -4.68 -0.52
C THR A 346 23.69 -5.65 -0.67
N ILE A 347 22.65 -5.43 0.12
CA ILE A 347 21.38 -6.15 0.04
C ILE A 347 20.35 -5.24 -0.59
N ARG A 348 19.83 -5.63 -1.75
CA ARG A 348 18.79 -4.85 -2.43
C ARG A 348 17.46 -4.92 -1.66
N PRO A 349 16.58 -3.92 -1.82
CA PRO A 349 15.20 -4.05 -1.37
C PRO A 349 14.53 -5.26 -2.03
N ILE A 350 13.81 -6.06 -1.25
CA ILE A 350 13.03 -7.19 -1.79
C ILE A 350 11.62 -6.76 -2.15
N GLU A 351 11.13 -7.22 -3.30
CA GLU A 351 9.73 -7.04 -3.67
C GLU A 351 8.83 -8.00 -2.90
N ILE A 352 7.72 -7.48 -2.36
CA ILE A 352 6.71 -8.24 -1.62
C ILE A 352 5.36 -8.05 -2.30
N TYR A 353 4.77 -9.16 -2.76
CA TYR A 353 3.50 -9.22 -3.46
C TYR A 353 2.41 -9.89 -2.60
N PRO A 354 1.59 -9.12 -1.88
CA PRO A 354 0.46 -9.63 -1.13
C PRO A 354 -0.70 -9.93 -2.07
N TYR A 355 -0.81 -11.15 -2.60
CA TYR A 355 -1.94 -11.53 -3.46
C TYR A 355 -3.23 -11.86 -2.69
N MET A 356 -3.14 -12.24 -1.41
CA MET A 356 -4.21 -12.31 -0.40
C MET A 356 -5.62 -12.73 -0.90
N ASN A 357 -5.69 -13.58 -1.91
CA ASN A 357 -6.91 -13.79 -2.69
C ASN A 357 -7.72 -14.98 -2.21
N GLY A 358 -7.37 -15.56 -1.05
CA GLY A 358 -8.18 -16.56 -0.35
C GLY A 358 -8.41 -17.88 -1.08
N GLU A 359 -8.01 -18.04 -2.34
CA GLU A 359 -8.40 -19.18 -3.16
C GLU A 359 -7.21 -19.75 -3.93
N LYS A 360 -6.81 -20.97 -3.52
CA LYS A 360 -6.04 -22.00 -4.25
C LYS A 360 -4.58 -22.26 -3.86
N SER A 361 -3.89 -21.42 -3.09
CA SER A 361 -2.57 -21.83 -2.57
C SER A 361 -2.73 -22.70 -1.32
N ASN A 362 -1.95 -23.77 -1.22
CA ASN A 362 -1.76 -24.52 0.04
C ASN A 362 -0.68 -23.89 0.94
N ARG A 363 0.00 -22.83 0.47
CA ARG A 363 1.06 -22.12 1.19
C ARG A 363 0.60 -20.73 1.65
N ALA A 364 1.17 -20.25 2.75
CA ALA A 364 0.95 -18.89 3.25
C ALA A 364 1.80 -17.85 2.50
N GLY A 365 3.03 -18.22 2.14
CA GLY A 365 3.94 -17.43 1.32
C GLY A 365 4.75 -18.29 0.34
N ALA A 366 5.54 -17.62 -0.51
CA ALA A 366 6.64 -18.21 -1.27
C ALA A 366 7.66 -17.14 -1.68
N TYR A 367 8.94 -17.42 -1.51
CA TYR A 367 10.04 -16.80 -2.23
C TYR A 367 10.16 -17.44 -3.62
N ASN A 368 10.05 -16.64 -4.69
CA ASN A 368 9.96 -17.14 -6.05
C ASN A 368 11.29 -17.00 -6.83
N SER A 369 11.36 -17.66 -7.99
CA SER A 369 12.54 -17.64 -8.87
C SER A 369 12.90 -16.26 -9.44
N ASN A 370 12.01 -15.27 -9.33
CA ASN A 370 12.28 -13.90 -9.74
C ASN A 370 12.88 -13.06 -8.59
N GLY A 371 13.09 -13.67 -7.42
CA GLY A 371 13.67 -13.01 -6.26
C GLY A 371 12.67 -12.19 -5.45
N ALA A 372 11.38 -12.50 -5.51
CA ALA A 372 10.32 -11.78 -4.80
C ALA A 372 9.57 -12.67 -3.81
N ILE A 373 9.03 -12.07 -2.75
CA ILE A 373 8.13 -12.71 -1.79
C ILE A 373 6.70 -12.56 -2.29
N VAL A 374 5.93 -13.64 -2.23
CA VAL A 374 4.52 -13.67 -2.61
C VAL A 374 3.70 -14.18 -1.42
N LEU A 375 2.68 -13.44 -0.98
CA LEU A 375 1.84 -13.80 0.17
C LEU A 375 0.42 -14.12 -0.31
N PHE A 376 -0.08 -15.34 -0.05
CA PHE A 376 -1.27 -15.87 -0.71
C PHE A 376 -2.55 -15.86 0.13
N LYS A 377 -2.40 -15.83 1.45
CA LYS A 377 -3.49 -16.15 2.38
C LYS A 377 -4.08 -14.92 3.07
N ASN A 378 -4.42 -14.99 4.35
CA ASN A 378 -4.86 -13.82 5.12
C ASN A 378 -3.67 -13.13 5.80
N TRP A 379 -3.92 -11.97 6.40
CA TRP A 379 -2.91 -11.16 7.09
C TRP A 379 -2.20 -11.90 8.21
N ASP A 380 -2.96 -12.65 9.00
CA ASP A 380 -2.46 -13.47 10.10
C ASP A 380 -1.40 -14.49 9.61
N GLN A 381 -1.67 -15.16 8.49
CA GLN A 381 -0.78 -16.14 7.89
C GLN A 381 0.38 -15.47 7.13
N ALA A 382 0.13 -14.31 6.53
CA ALA A 382 1.16 -13.48 5.91
C ALA A 382 2.20 -13.00 6.94
N ALA A 383 1.76 -12.64 8.14
CA ALA A 383 2.63 -12.22 9.24
C ALA A 383 3.60 -13.33 9.66
N ALA A 384 3.15 -14.58 9.65
CA ALA A 384 3.99 -15.74 9.93
C ALA A 384 4.94 -16.08 8.78
N ALA A 385 4.46 -16.02 7.54
CA ALA A 385 5.25 -16.41 6.37
C ALA A 385 6.31 -15.37 5.98
N LEU A 386 6.07 -14.08 6.24
CA LEU A 386 6.92 -13.00 5.71
C LEU A 386 8.40 -13.15 6.08
N LEU A 387 8.70 -13.43 7.36
CA LEU A 387 10.08 -13.64 7.79
C LEU A 387 10.68 -14.94 7.25
N HIS A 388 9.88 -16.01 7.16
CA HIS A 388 10.33 -17.26 6.55
C HIS A 388 10.77 -17.03 5.10
N GLU A 389 9.91 -16.39 4.28
CA GLU A 389 10.24 -16.12 2.88
C GLU A 389 11.38 -15.09 2.74
N TYR A 390 11.49 -14.15 3.68
CA TYR A 390 12.62 -13.23 3.71
C TYR A 390 13.94 -13.92 4.06
N SER A 391 13.89 -14.97 4.87
CA SER A 391 15.06 -15.76 5.21
C SER A 391 15.56 -16.55 3.99
N HIS A 392 14.66 -17.05 3.14
CA HIS A 392 15.03 -17.56 1.82
C HIS A 392 15.75 -16.49 1.00
N TYR A 393 15.20 -15.28 0.94
CA TYR A 393 15.88 -14.17 0.27
C TYR A 393 17.28 -13.88 0.84
N LEU A 394 17.47 -13.88 2.16
CA LEU A 394 18.78 -13.58 2.74
C LEU A 394 19.80 -14.70 2.53
N THR A 395 19.34 -15.95 2.48
CA THR A 395 20.23 -17.13 2.50
C THR A 395 20.44 -17.77 1.14
N MET A 396 19.54 -17.56 0.16
CA MET A 396 19.60 -18.19 -1.16
C MET A 396 20.09 -17.25 -2.27
N GLY A 397 20.98 -17.79 -3.10
CA GLY A 397 21.45 -17.17 -4.33
C GLY A 397 22.97 -17.08 -4.42
N ALA A 398 23.45 -16.51 -5.52
CA ALA A 398 24.86 -16.23 -5.70
C ALA A 398 25.39 -15.39 -4.52
N GLU A 399 26.56 -15.77 -4.00
CA GLU A 399 27.27 -15.08 -2.90
C GLU A 399 26.58 -15.13 -1.53
N LYS A 400 25.57 -16.00 -1.35
CA LYS A 400 24.95 -16.27 -0.04
C LYS A 400 25.23 -17.70 0.41
N LEU A 401 24.80 -18.03 1.64
CA LEU A 401 24.99 -19.34 2.27
C LEU A 401 24.56 -20.52 1.40
N LEU A 402 23.44 -20.40 0.68
CA LEU A 402 22.89 -21.44 -0.20
C LEU A 402 23.15 -21.06 -1.67
N HIS A 403 24.22 -21.61 -2.25
CA HIS A 403 24.69 -21.27 -3.61
C HIS A 403 23.85 -21.81 -4.78
N SER A 404 22.87 -22.69 -4.54
CA SER A 404 21.99 -23.25 -5.59
C SER A 404 20.53 -23.29 -5.17
N ASP A 405 19.63 -23.03 -6.11
CA ASP A 405 18.17 -22.89 -5.92
C ASP A 405 17.43 -24.16 -5.44
N TYR A 406 18.12 -25.27 -5.16
CA TYR A 406 17.49 -26.57 -4.86
C TYR A 406 18.26 -27.44 -3.86
N GLY A 407 18.76 -26.84 -2.78
CA GLY A 407 19.41 -27.59 -1.70
C GLY A 407 18.41 -28.32 -0.79
N VAL A 408 18.85 -29.43 -0.18
CA VAL A 408 18.20 -30.09 0.99
C VAL A 408 17.82 -29.09 2.11
N TYR A 409 18.57 -27.99 2.13
CA TYR A 409 18.72 -26.98 3.15
C TYR A 409 18.07 -25.64 2.80
N GLU A 410 17.16 -25.60 1.84
CA GLU A 410 16.37 -24.39 1.61
C GLU A 410 15.54 -24.05 2.87
N GLU A 411 14.75 -25.02 3.33
CA GLU A 411 13.73 -24.80 4.36
C GLU A 411 14.28 -24.78 5.79
N TRP A 412 15.48 -25.34 6.03
CA TRP A 412 16.01 -25.50 7.40
C TRP A 412 16.42 -24.15 8.05
N LEU A 413 17.03 -23.24 7.29
CA LEU A 413 17.56 -21.95 7.75
C LEU A 413 16.40 -20.97 7.82
N ALA A 414 15.53 -20.99 6.80
CA ALA A 414 14.35 -20.15 6.77
C ALA A 414 13.42 -20.41 7.95
N GLU A 415 13.09 -21.68 8.22
CA GLU A 415 12.26 -22.01 9.38
C GLU A 415 12.98 -21.80 10.70
N TRP A 416 14.28 -22.09 10.77
CA TRP A 416 15.03 -21.88 11.99
C TRP A 416 15.09 -20.39 12.38
N LEU A 417 15.40 -19.51 11.43
CA LEU A 417 15.44 -18.07 11.63
C LEU A 417 14.06 -17.53 12.01
N ALA A 418 13.00 -17.98 11.31
CA ALA A 418 11.64 -17.54 11.56
C ALA A 418 11.07 -18.02 12.91
N ALA A 419 11.42 -19.23 13.37
CA ALA A 419 10.82 -19.84 14.56
C ALA A 419 11.61 -19.66 15.86
N TYR A 420 12.95 -19.54 15.80
CA TYR A 420 13.79 -19.64 17.00
C TYR A 420 14.76 -18.49 17.22
N GLN A 421 15.35 -17.94 16.15
CA GLN A 421 16.60 -17.19 16.32
C GLN A 421 16.38 -15.70 16.61
N LEU A 422 15.30 -15.11 16.09
CA LEU A 422 14.98 -13.71 16.37
C LEU A 422 14.19 -13.58 17.67
N THR A 423 14.69 -12.76 18.61
CA THR A 423 14.14 -12.62 19.98
C THR A 423 12.69 -12.13 20.01
N ASN A 424 12.28 -11.34 19.01
CA ASN A 424 10.92 -10.87 18.85
C ASN A 424 9.96 -12.02 18.45
N ARG A 425 10.42 -13.00 17.66
CA ARG A 425 9.65 -14.19 17.23
C ARG A 425 9.72 -15.36 18.20
N GLU A 426 10.86 -15.60 18.83
CA GLU A 426 11.05 -16.66 19.82
C GLU A 426 10.09 -16.52 21.03
N ARG A 427 9.69 -15.28 21.33
CA ARG A 427 8.79 -14.93 22.44
C ARG A 427 7.37 -14.59 22.00
N GLU A 428 7.12 -14.54 20.70
CA GLU A 428 5.80 -14.24 20.18
C GLU A 428 4.90 -15.43 20.49
N LYS A 429 3.79 -15.16 21.20
CA LYS A 429 2.78 -16.20 21.43
C LYS A 429 2.24 -16.65 20.09
N VAL A 430 1.92 -17.93 19.97
CA VAL A 430 1.22 -18.48 18.81
C VAL A 430 -0.14 -17.81 18.69
N ARG A 431 -0.20 -16.66 18.02
CA ARG A 431 -1.47 -15.97 17.78
C ARG A 431 -2.20 -16.56 16.59
N TYR A 432 -1.48 -17.12 15.59
CA TYR A 432 -2.02 -17.21 14.23
C TYR A 432 -1.59 -18.41 13.35
N LEU A 433 -0.90 -19.41 13.91
CA LEU A 433 -0.20 -20.39 13.07
C LEU A 433 -0.74 -21.81 13.16
N ILE A 434 -2.05 -22.02 13.33
CA ILE A 434 -2.53 -23.40 13.47
C ILE A 434 -3.93 -23.63 12.88
N GLU A 435 -4.02 -24.44 11.82
CA GLU A 435 -5.26 -25.17 11.47
C GLU A 435 -5.66 -26.06 12.67
N GLU A 436 -6.95 -26.20 13.00
CA GLU A 436 -7.40 -26.84 14.24
C GLU A 436 -6.73 -28.19 14.59
N GLU A 437 -6.28 -28.95 13.59
CA GLU A 437 -5.55 -30.21 13.76
C GLU A 437 -4.20 -30.02 14.50
N TYR A 438 -3.41 -28.95 14.26
CA TYR A 438 -2.08 -28.83 14.89
C TYR A 438 -2.13 -28.44 16.38
N LEU A 439 -3.26 -27.91 16.88
CA LEU A 439 -3.41 -27.58 18.31
C LEU A 439 -3.58 -28.85 19.16
N THR A 440 -3.94 -29.98 18.54
CA THR A 440 -4.18 -31.25 19.25
C THR A 440 -2.92 -32.10 19.41
N MET A 441 -1.81 -31.73 18.74
CA MET A 441 -0.56 -32.51 18.73
C MET A 441 0.42 -32.16 19.87
N VAL A 442 0.17 -31.08 20.62
CA VAL A 442 1.04 -30.63 21.71
C VAL A 442 0.28 -30.70 23.05
N GLY A 443 0.88 -31.36 24.06
CA GLY A 443 0.54 -31.32 25.49
C GLY A 443 -0.95 -31.24 25.87
N ASP A 444 -1.51 -32.35 26.37
CA ASP A 444 -2.90 -32.56 26.81
C ASP A 444 -4.01 -32.29 25.78
N GLY A 445 -3.67 -31.86 24.56
CA GLY A 445 -4.64 -31.60 23.48
C GLY A 445 -5.52 -30.37 23.71
N ASN A 446 -5.13 -29.47 24.62
CA ASN A 446 -5.90 -28.28 24.96
C ASN A 446 -5.48 -27.06 24.12
N LYS A 447 -6.41 -26.59 23.26
CA LYS A 447 -6.25 -25.43 22.39
C LYS A 447 -5.81 -24.15 23.11
N GLU A 448 -6.25 -23.93 24.35
CA GLU A 448 -5.89 -22.73 25.12
C GLU A 448 -4.46 -22.79 25.66
N THR A 449 -3.93 -23.98 25.93
CA THR A 449 -2.54 -24.19 26.33
C THR A 449 -1.59 -23.88 25.17
N ALA A 450 -1.88 -24.37 23.97
CA ALA A 450 -1.04 -24.16 22.80
C ALA A 450 -1.05 -22.70 22.30
N LYS A 451 -2.17 -21.97 22.44
CA LYS A 451 -2.22 -20.51 22.18
C LYS A 451 -1.40 -19.68 23.19
N ALA A 452 -1.11 -20.24 24.36
CA ALA A 452 -0.31 -19.56 25.38
C ALA A 452 1.20 -19.77 25.19
N MET A 453 1.60 -20.74 24.37
CA MET A 453 2.99 -21.06 24.05
C MET A 453 3.60 -20.04 23.07
N SER A 454 4.92 -19.90 23.10
CA SER A 454 5.66 -19.26 22.01
C SER A 454 5.74 -20.15 20.77
N ILE A 455 6.08 -19.56 19.62
CA ILE A 455 6.32 -20.32 18.37
C ILE A 455 7.39 -21.41 18.59
N SER A 456 8.50 -21.06 19.24
CA SER A 456 9.58 -22.00 19.54
C SER A 456 9.14 -23.17 20.45
N GLU A 457 8.32 -22.90 21.47
CA GLU A 457 7.76 -23.94 22.36
C GLU A 457 6.82 -24.89 21.61
N LEU A 458 6.01 -24.36 20.68
CA LEU A 458 5.14 -25.17 19.85
C LEU A 458 5.94 -26.12 18.96
N GLU A 459 6.95 -25.61 18.27
CA GLU A 459 7.78 -26.42 17.37
C GLU A 459 8.58 -27.49 18.13
N TYR A 460 9.09 -27.16 19.31
CA TYR A 460 9.67 -28.14 20.24
C TYR A 460 8.66 -29.22 20.67
N GLY A 461 7.43 -28.81 20.99
CA GLY A 461 6.35 -29.73 21.32
C GLY A 461 6.03 -30.69 20.17
N LYS A 462 5.95 -30.18 18.94
CA LYS A 462 5.74 -30.99 17.71
C LYS A 462 6.88 -31.98 17.49
N PHE A 463 8.12 -31.53 17.66
CA PHE A 463 9.30 -32.38 17.52
C PHE A 463 9.26 -33.59 18.46
N LEU A 464 8.85 -33.40 19.71
CA LEU A 464 8.72 -34.50 20.69
C LEU A 464 7.48 -35.38 20.46
N ALA A 465 6.43 -34.85 19.84
CA ALA A 465 5.20 -35.59 19.56
C ALA A 465 5.34 -36.59 18.40
N GLU A 466 6.38 -36.46 17.56
CA GLU A 466 6.64 -37.35 16.44
C GLU A 466 6.99 -38.77 16.93
N LYS A 467 6.14 -39.75 16.58
CA LYS A 467 6.21 -41.12 17.12
C LYS A 467 7.13 -42.05 16.30
N ASN A 468 7.54 -41.63 15.11
CA ASN A 468 8.29 -42.46 14.20
C ASN A 468 9.80 -42.37 14.45
N LYS A 469 10.50 -43.50 14.39
CA LYS A 469 11.97 -43.48 14.24
C LYS A 469 12.28 -42.88 12.87
N ARG A 470 12.96 -41.73 12.86
CA ARG A 470 13.48 -41.14 11.64
C ARG A 470 14.73 -41.90 11.21
N THR A 471 14.78 -42.26 9.94
CA THR A 471 15.91 -42.95 9.30
C THR A 471 16.09 -42.36 7.91
N GLY A 472 17.32 -42.10 7.48
CA GLY A 472 17.61 -41.65 6.12
C GLY A 472 17.78 -40.13 5.99
N ASP A 473 17.43 -39.59 4.82
CA ASP A 473 17.72 -38.20 4.42
C ASP A 473 16.90 -37.19 5.24
N ILE A 474 17.53 -36.08 5.66
CA ILE A 474 16.87 -34.94 6.33
C ILE A 474 15.75 -34.33 5.47
N LYS A 475 15.75 -34.53 4.15
CA LYS A 475 14.61 -34.21 3.26
C LYS A 475 13.31 -34.92 3.64
N SER A 476 13.38 -36.05 4.35
CA SER A 476 12.19 -36.77 4.83
C SER A 476 11.58 -36.16 6.10
N TYR A 477 12.27 -35.20 6.73
CA TYR A 477 11.81 -34.54 7.94
C TYR A 477 10.86 -33.40 7.56
N SER A 478 9.86 -33.15 8.41
CA SER A 478 9.04 -31.95 8.31
C SER A 478 9.88 -30.69 8.50
N TYR A 479 9.35 -29.55 8.04
CA TYR A 479 10.03 -28.26 8.13
C TYR A 479 10.38 -27.87 9.57
N GLY A 480 9.45 -28.06 10.52
CA GLY A 480 9.71 -27.84 11.95
C GLY A 480 10.77 -28.78 12.53
N GLU A 481 10.82 -30.05 12.11
CA GLU A 481 11.88 -30.97 12.52
C GLU A 481 13.25 -30.54 12.02
N ARG A 482 13.34 -30.10 10.76
CA ARG A 482 14.59 -29.57 10.19
C ARG A 482 15.06 -28.33 10.95
N ALA A 483 14.14 -27.41 11.26
CA ALA A 483 14.43 -26.20 12.01
C ALA A 483 14.93 -26.50 13.44
N THR A 484 14.31 -27.47 14.11
CA THR A 484 14.71 -27.90 15.47
C THR A 484 16.13 -28.49 15.47
N VAL A 485 16.41 -29.38 14.51
CA VAL A 485 17.75 -29.98 14.36
C VAL A 485 18.78 -28.91 13.98
N CYS A 486 18.43 -27.97 13.09
CA CYS A 486 19.27 -26.83 12.72
C CYS A 486 19.64 -25.99 13.95
N LYS A 487 18.65 -25.66 14.80
CA LYS A 487 18.87 -24.92 16.05
C LYS A 487 19.83 -25.66 16.98
N TYR A 488 19.63 -26.96 17.18
CA TYR A 488 20.52 -27.78 17.99
C TYR A 488 21.96 -27.79 17.46
N ILE A 489 22.13 -27.97 16.15
CA ILE A 489 23.45 -27.98 15.51
C ILE A 489 24.12 -26.61 15.66
N TYR A 490 23.39 -25.52 15.44
CA TYR A 490 23.90 -24.16 15.64
C TYR A 490 24.39 -23.95 17.08
N GLU A 491 23.58 -24.29 18.09
CA GLU A 491 23.98 -24.07 19.49
C GLU A 491 25.15 -24.95 19.93
N THR A 492 25.27 -26.14 19.35
CA THR A 492 26.29 -27.12 19.75
C THR A 492 27.61 -26.96 18.98
N TYR A 493 27.53 -26.64 17.69
CA TYR A 493 28.67 -26.68 16.77
C TYR A 493 28.92 -25.34 16.05
N GLY A 494 28.00 -24.39 16.12
CA GLY A 494 28.13 -23.06 15.52
C GLY A 494 27.74 -22.97 14.04
N MET A 495 27.60 -21.73 13.56
CA MET A 495 27.15 -21.42 12.18
C MET A 495 28.10 -21.94 11.09
N GLN A 496 29.42 -21.95 11.36
CA GLN A 496 30.43 -22.48 10.44
C GLN A 496 30.17 -23.94 10.06
N LYS A 497 29.67 -24.74 11.01
CA LYS A 497 29.34 -26.15 10.76
C LYS A 497 28.02 -26.32 10.02
N LEU A 498 27.07 -25.41 10.19
CA LEU A 498 25.87 -25.38 9.34
C LEU A 498 26.23 -25.05 7.88
N GLU A 499 27.09 -24.06 7.66
CA GLU A 499 27.60 -23.71 6.34
C GLU A 499 28.35 -24.87 5.68
N GLU A 500 29.21 -25.58 6.42
CA GLU A 500 29.90 -26.77 5.91
C GLU A 500 28.93 -27.90 5.54
N LEU A 501 27.85 -28.11 6.30
CA LEU A 501 26.81 -29.08 5.96
C LEU A 501 26.09 -28.72 4.66
N VAL A 502 25.77 -27.44 4.45
CA VAL A 502 25.19 -26.96 3.19
C VAL A 502 26.12 -27.27 2.03
N ASN A 503 27.39 -26.92 2.17
CA ASN A 503 28.40 -27.09 1.12
C ASN A 503 28.73 -28.56 0.81
N THR A 504 28.38 -29.48 1.71
CA THR A 504 28.59 -30.92 1.55
C THR A 504 27.30 -31.69 1.23
N ASP A 505 26.18 -30.99 0.95
CA ASP A 505 24.85 -31.60 0.74
C ASP A 505 24.45 -32.59 1.86
N GLY A 506 24.89 -32.30 3.08
CA GLY A 506 24.47 -33.02 4.27
C GLY A 506 25.22 -34.29 4.60
N GLU A 507 26.53 -34.29 4.37
CA GLU A 507 27.43 -35.30 4.91
C GLU A 507 27.62 -35.14 6.45
N PHE A 508 26.55 -35.33 7.22
CA PHE A 508 26.52 -35.11 8.69
C PHE A 508 27.66 -35.82 9.42
N GLU A 509 27.92 -37.09 9.09
CA GLU A 509 28.98 -37.85 9.75
C GLU A 509 30.37 -37.32 9.45
N LYS A 510 30.60 -36.79 8.25
CA LYS A 510 31.89 -36.19 7.88
C LYS A 510 32.10 -34.84 8.54
N VAL A 511 31.06 -34.00 8.57
CA VAL A 511 31.15 -32.62 9.05
C VAL A 511 31.09 -32.52 10.58
N LEU A 512 30.22 -33.32 11.20
CA LEU A 512 29.92 -33.30 12.64
C LEU A 512 30.45 -34.53 13.40
N GLY A 513 30.99 -35.53 12.70
CA GLY A 513 31.50 -36.77 13.31
C GLY A 513 30.40 -37.73 13.78
N LYS A 514 29.13 -37.49 13.41
CA LYS A 514 27.97 -38.27 13.84
C LYS A 514 26.93 -38.41 12.72
N PRO A 515 26.27 -39.57 12.59
CA PRO A 515 25.17 -39.74 11.65
C PRO A 515 23.94 -38.91 12.07
N LEU A 516 23.09 -38.56 11.11
CA LEU A 516 21.90 -37.74 11.33
C LEU A 516 20.93 -38.35 12.35
N GLU A 517 20.77 -39.67 12.35
CA GLU A 517 19.91 -40.38 13.30
C GLU A 517 20.37 -40.17 14.74
N GLN A 518 21.69 -40.17 14.98
CA GLN A 518 22.23 -39.89 16.31
C GLN A 518 21.99 -38.43 16.70
N LEU A 519 22.19 -37.49 15.78
CA LEU A 519 21.93 -36.07 16.01
C LEU A 519 20.44 -35.82 16.32
N TYR A 520 19.53 -36.54 15.67
CA TYR A 520 18.09 -36.44 15.92
C TYR A 520 17.72 -36.90 17.34
N GLU A 521 18.28 -38.01 17.82
CA GLU A 521 18.05 -38.49 19.19
C GLU A 521 18.69 -37.55 20.23
N GLU A 522 19.88 -37.01 19.96
CA GLU A 522 20.50 -35.98 20.81
C GLU A 522 19.66 -34.70 20.85
N THR A 523 19.08 -34.31 19.71
CA THR A 523 18.16 -33.16 19.62
C THR A 523 16.93 -33.38 20.50
N LYS A 524 16.34 -34.59 20.55
CA LYS A 524 15.20 -34.87 21.44
C LYS A 524 15.52 -34.61 22.90
N VAL A 525 16.68 -35.07 23.35
CA VAL A 525 17.14 -34.84 24.74
C VAL A 525 17.31 -33.34 24.98
N TRP A 526 17.96 -32.63 24.05
CA TRP A 526 18.13 -31.18 24.14
C TRP A 526 16.79 -30.43 24.16
N VAL A 527 15.81 -30.80 23.32
CA VAL A 527 14.47 -30.18 23.30
C VAL A 527 13.74 -30.32 24.64
N VAL A 528 13.84 -31.48 25.30
CA VAL A 528 13.27 -31.68 26.65
C VAL A 528 13.85 -30.68 27.65
N GLU A 529 15.13 -30.34 27.53
CA GLU A 529 15.75 -29.32 28.37
C GLU A 529 15.26 -27.91 28.05
N GLN A 530 15.03 -27.58 26.78
CA GLN A 530 14.53 -26.26 26.36
C GLN A 530 13.10 -25.99 26.87
N LEU A 531 12.27 -27.04 26.94
CA LEU A 531 10.92 -26.95 27.47
C LEU A 531 10.87 -26.90 29.01
N ASN A 532 11.99 -27.14 29.71
CA ASN A 532 12.03 -27.21 31.17
C ASN A 532 11.88 -25.81 31.81
N PRO A 533 10.86 -25.57 32.67
CA PRO A 533 10.62 -24.28 33.31
C PRO A 533 11.80 -23.70 34.12
N ALA A 534 12.71 -24.56 34.62
CA ALA A 534 13.83 -24.15 35.46
C ALA A 534 14.94 -23.40 34.71
N LYS A 535 15.11 -23.60 33.38
CA LYS A 535 16.05 -22.80 32.55
C LYS A 535 15.45 -21.45 32.12
N LYS A 536 14.11 -21.30 32.12
CA LYS A 536 13.43 -20.05 31.73
C LYS A 536 13.64 -18.89 32.71
N SER A 537 14.03 -19.18 33.96
CA SER A 537 14.32 -18.15 34.97
C SER A 537 15.75 -17.60 34.89
N SER A 538 16.71 -18.32 34.31
CA SER A 538 18.11 -17.90 34.19
C SER A 538 18.42 -17.11 32.91
N GLN A 539 17.61 -17.23 31.85
CA GLN A 539 17.70 -16.35 30.67
C GLN A 539 17.09 -14.95 30.90
N LYS A 540 16.34 -14.73 31.99
CA LYS A 540 15.82 -13.40 32.38
C LYS A 540 16.89 -12.44 32.91
N SER A 541 18.10 -12.91 33.21
CA SER A 541 19.13 -12.14 33.90
C SER A 541 20.30 -11.66 33.03
N ILE A 542 20.25 -11.81 31.71
CA ILE A 542 21.25 -11.23 30.80
C ILE A 542 20.54 -10.17 29.97
N LYS A 543 20.71 -8.92 30.40
CA LYS A 543 20.29 -7.69 29.70
C LYS A 543 21.45 -7.14 28.90
#